data_AF-A0A847WHZ6-F1
#
_entry.id   AF-A0A847WHZ6-F1
#
_cell.length_a   1.000
_cell.length_b   1.000
_cell.length_c   1.000
_cell.angle_alpha   90.00
_cell.angle_beta   90.00
_cell.angle_gamma   90.00
#
_symmetry.space_group_name_H-M   'P 1'
#
loop_
_entity.id
_entity.type
_entity.pdbx_description
1 polymer ?
#
loop_
_entity_poly.entity_id
_entity_poly.type
_entity_poly.pdbx_seq_one_letter_code
_entity_poly.pdbx_strand_id
1 'polypeptide(L)'
;MENVREAYAQRYRMIPYLYSLMYEAYKNGKPAMRPLFLEFPNDINCYNDKNLTFMFGSSVLVANVFEKGATTRTVYLPAGEKWFDMNDNMKEYEGGQTIEIPVDLSSIPMFLRGSAIFITTEDIHNAANDVMHNLDILIGAEKDSSFILYDDDGCTNDFENGIFSKTTIEVKSGDKKVISFSREGNYQDTIKKLNLKVVSKEKGAYWVTVDGEKIPQFLTKENWEESRAGWYYNLSDRTVMVKCDKPNKDKFDIVVSCEKFDLIGMVADEE
;
A
#
# COMPACT_ATOMS: atom_id res chain seq x y z
N MET A 1 -13.05 20.84 -14.48
CA MET A 1 -13.48 20.75 -13.06
C MET A 1 -13.49 19.32 -12.57
N GLU A 2 -13.81 18.33 -13.40
CA GLU A 2 -13.80 16.91 -13.02
C GLU A 2 -12.46 16.41 -12.50
N ASN A 3 -11.36 16.62 -13.23
CA ASN A 3 -10.00 16.21 -12.80
C ASN A 3 -9.62 16.78 -11.42
N VAL A 4 -10.04 18.01 -11.13
CA VAL A 4 -9.77 18.64 -9.82
C VAL A 4 -10.54 17.93 -8.72
N ARG A 5 -11.83 17.62 -8.95
CA ARG A 5 -12.67 16.88 -7.99
C ARG A 5 -12.08 15.50 -7.70
N GLU A 6 -11.61 14.79 -8.72
CA GLU A 6 -10.97 13.49 -8.57
C GLU A 6 -9.66 13.56 -7.79
N ALA A 7 -8.83 14.58 -8.03
CA ALA A 7 -7.62 14.82 -7.26
C ALA A 7 -7.92 15.10 -5.77
N TYR A 8 -8.99 15.84 -5.47
CA TYR A 8 -9.46 16.03 -4.10
C TYR A 8 -9.95 14.71 -3.49
N ALA A 9 -10.77 13.93 -4.19
CA ALA A 9 -11.23 12.62 -3.71
C ALA A 9 -10.02 11.70 -3.41
N GLN A 10 -9.03 11.65 -4.29
CA GLN A 10 -7.80 10.90 -4.08
C GLN A 10 -7.06 11.36 -2.82
N ARG A 11 -6.94 12.67 -2.58
CA ARG A 11 -6.35 13.20 -1.34
C ARG A 11 -7.08 12.73 -0.10
N TYR A 12 -8.41 12.71 -0.13
CA TYR A 12 -9.24 12.28 1.00
C TYR A 12 -9.09 10.78 1.27
N ARG A 13 -9.03 9.96 0.22
CA ARG A 13 -8.72 8.52 0.38
C ARG A 13 -7.37 8.27 1.06
N MET A 14 -6.40 9.15 0.85
CA MET A 14 -5.06 9.05 1.42
C MET A 14 -4.94 9.59 2.85
N ILE A 15 -6.02 10.06 3.48
CA ILE A 15 -5.99 10.58 4.86
C ILE A 15 -5.31 9.62 5.86
N PRO A 16 -5.61 8.31 5.94
CA PRO A 16 -4.94 7.43 6.91
C PRO A 16 -3.42 7.39 6.74
N TYR A 17 -2.92 7.34 5.50
CA TYR A 17 -1.49 7.40 5.22
C TYR A 17 -0.91 8.78 5.54
N LEU A 18 -1.55 9.86 5.09
CA LEU A 18 -1.10 11.23 5.34
C LEU A 18 -1.03 11.55 6.84
N TYR A 19 -2.05 11.16 7.61
CA TYR A 19 -2.11 11.39 9.05
C TYR A 19 -1.02 10.63 9.79
N SER A 20 -0.76 9.39 9.36
CA SER A 20 0.37 8.60 9.85
C SER A 20 1.73 9.23 9.53
N LEU A 21 1.89 9.87 8.36
CA LEU A 21 3.09 10.64 8.05
C LEU A 21 3.21 11.92 8.89
N MET A 22 2.10 12.55 9.29
CA MET A 22 2.13 13.69 10.23
C MET A 22 2.60 13.24 11.61
N TYR A 23 2.16 12.06 12.06
CA TYR A 23 2.69 11.45 13.28
C TYR A 23 4.20 11.15 13.17
N GLU A 24 4.67 10.60 12.04
CA GLU A 24 6.10 10.39 11.81
C GLU A 24 6.88 11.72 11.87
N ALA A 25 6.37 12.76 11.22
CA ALA A 25 6.95 14.10 11.26
C ALA A 25 7.01 14.66 12.69
N TYR A 26 5.95 14.50 13.48
CA TYR A 26 5.94 14.86 14.90
C TYR A 26 7.01 14.11 15.71
N LYS A 27 7.17 12.80 15.46
CA LYS A 27 8.09 11.96 16.25
C LYS A 27 9.56 12.13 15.90
N ASN A 28 9.90 12.34 14.63
CA ASN A 28 11.30 12.34 14.19
C ASN A 28 11.66 13.41 13.16
N GLY A 29 10.74 14.31 12.82
CA GLY A 29 10.99 15.42 11.90
C GLY A 29 11.01 15.05 10.41
N LYS A 30 10.73 13.80 10.04
CA LYS A 30 10.66 13.41 8.62
C LYS A 30 9.41 13.99 7.96
N PRO A 31 9.54 14.78 6.88
CA PRO A 31 8.40 15.37 6.21
C PRO A 31 7.58 14.31 5.43
N ALA A 32 6.31 14.61 5.17
CA ALA A 32 5.47 13.76 4.33
C ALA A 32 5.87 13.81 2.85
N MET A 33 6.31 14.97 2.35
CA MET A 33 6.92 15.09 1.02
C MET A 33 8.44 15.11 1.19
N ARG A 34 9.13 14.16 0.57
CA ARG A 34 10.55 13.91 0.78
C ARG A 34 11.29 14.03 -0.54
N PRO A 35 12.40 14.78 -0.61
CA PRO A 35 13.26 14.72 -1.77
C PRO A 35 13.84 13.31 -1.91
N LEU A 36 14.14 12.88 -3.14
CA LEU A 36 14.58 11.50 -3.40
C LEU A 36 15.82 11.12 -2.58
N PHE A 37 16.81 12.01 -2.47
CA PHE A 37 18.04 11.74 -1.70
C PHE A 37 17.81 11.46 -0.21
N LEU A 38 16.68 11.88 0.37
CA LEU A 38 16.35 11.60 1.77
C LEU A 38 16.05 10.10 1.97
N GLU A 39 15.36 9.50 1.00
CA GLU A 39 15.01 8.06 1.01
C GLU A 39 16.10 7.19 0.37
N PHE A 40 16.89 7.77 -0.53
CA PHE A 40 17.93 7.07 -1.31
C PHE A 40 19.29 7.79 -1.22
N PRO A 41 19.89 7.91 -0.02
CA PRO A 41 21.10 8.72 0.18
C PRO A 41 22.34 8.18 -0.54
N ASN A 42 22.34 6.89 -0.89
CA ASN A 42 23.43 6.21 -1.59
C ASN A 42 23.30 6.27 -3.12
N ASP A 43 22.17 6.76 -3.64
CA ASP A 43 21.96 6.92 -5.08
C ASP A 43 22.26 8.35 -5.50
N ILE A 44 23.42 8.57 -6.14
CA ILE A 44 23.88 9.91 -6.52
C ILE A 44 22.92 10.61 -7.50
N ASN A 45 22.15 9.86 -8.29
CA ASN A 45 21.19 10.45 -9.22
C ASN A 45 20.02 11.13 -8.48
N CYS A 46 19.70 10.68 -7.26
CA CYS A 46 18.64 11.25 -6.43
C CYS A 46 18.95 12.66 -5.90
N TYR A 47 20.21 13.13 -5.99
CA TYR A 47 20.62 14.48 -5.62
C TYR A 47 20.44 15.49 -6.76
N ASN A 48 20.25 14.99 -7.99
CA ASN A 48 20.22 15.80 -9.21
C ASN A 48 18.82 15.86 -9.83
N ASP A 49 17.76 15.54 -9.07
CA ASP A 49 16.39 15.67 -9.58
C ASP A 49 16.08 17.13 -9.91
N LYS A 50 15.77 17.36 -11.19
CA LYS A 50 15.35 18.68 -11.72
C LYS A 50 13.86 18.71 -12.02
N ASN A 51 13.17 17.60 -11.80
CA ASN A 51 11.85 17.31 -12.29
C ASN A 51 10.79 17.44 -11.18
N LEU A 52 11.16 17.94 -10.00
CA LEU A 52 10.23 18.06 -8.87
C LEU A 52 9.59 16.70 -8.53
N THR A 53 10.36 15.64 -8.74
CA THR A 53 10.00 14.27 -8.33
C THR A 53 10.24 14.15 -6.84
N PHE A 54 9.30 13.56 -6.12
CA PHE A 54 9.44 13.39 -4.67
C PHE A 54 8.85 12.08 -4.21
N MET A 55 9.30 11.64 -3.03
CA MET A 55 8.68 10.54 -2.30
C MET A 55 7.58 11.10 -1.40
N PHE A 56 6.37 10.57 -1.51
CA PHE A 56 5.29 10.79 -0.58
C PHE A 56 5.32 9.73 0.52
N GLY A 57 5.86 10.09 1.68
CA GLY A 57 6.34 9.16 2.69
C GLY A 57 7.43 8.24 2.13
N SER A 58 7.54 7.02 2.65
CA SER A 58 8.49 6.02 2.15
C SER A 58 7.95 5.15 1.01
N SER A 59 6.64 5.20 0.75
CA SER A 59 5.94 4.19 -0.04
C SER A 59 5.73 4.55 -1.51
N VAL A 60 5.56 5.83 -1.85
CA VAL A 60 5.13 6.25 -3.20
C VAL A 60 6.05 7.33 -3.75
N LEU A 61 6.55 7.15 -4.97
CA LEU A 61 7.18 8.20 -5.76
C LEU A 61 6.11 8.92 -6.59
N VAL A 62 6.14 10.25 -6.59
CA VAL A 62 5.21 11.10 -7.36
C VAL A 62 6.00 11.95 -8.34
N ALA A 63 5.62 11.89 -9.62
CA ALA A 63 6.27 12.63 -10.70
C ALA A 63 5.26 13.57 -11.37
N ASN A 64 5.05 14.73 -10.75
CA ASN A 64 4.12 15.75 -11.22
C ASN A 64 4.45 16.23 -12.66
N VAL A 65 3.41 16.62 -13.39
CA VAL A 65 3.48 17.18 -14.75
C VAL A 65 3.18 18.68 -14.66
N PHE A 66 4.16 19.52 -15.03
CA PHE A 66 4.03 20.98 -14.89
C PHE A 66 4.16 21.72 -16.23
N GLU A 67 4.73 21.06 -17.23
CA GLU A 67 5.00 21.63 -18.52
C GLU A 67 3.71 21.77 -19.33
N LYS A 68 3.41 22.99 -19.79
CA LYS A 68 2.22 23.27 -20.57
C LYS A 68 2.20 22.42 -21.85
N GLY A 69 1.15 21.61 -22.00
CA GLY A 69 0.95 20.77 -23.19
C GLY A 69 1.83 19.52 -23.23
N ALA A 70 2.42 19.10 -22.09
CA ALA A 70 3.14 17.85 -21.99
C ALA A 70 2.26 16.66 -22.40
N THR A 71 2.82 15.80 -23.25
CA THR A 71 2.24 14.50 -23.63
C THR A 71 3.05 13.32 -23.12
N THR A 72 4.29 13.59 -22.68
CA THR A 72 5.17 12.60 -22.05
C THR A 72 5.83 13.20 -20.80
N ARG A 73 6.27 12.32 -19.91
CA ARG A 73 7.01 12.68 -18.71
C ARG A 73 8.21 11.77 -18.53
N THR A 74 9.39 12.37 -18.38
CA THR A 74 10.63 11.67 -18.04
C THR A 74 10.78 11.58 -16.52
N VAL A 75 10.94 10.36 -16.00
CA VAL A 75 10.99 10.09 -14.56
C VAL A 75 12.20 9.22 -14.24
N TYR A 76 13.04 9.65 -13.30
CA TYR A 76 14.06 8.78 -12.74
C TYR A 76 13.46 7.94 -11.60
N LEU A 77 13.61 6.63 -11.69
CA LEU A 77 13.22 5.69 -10.64
C LEU A 77 14.48 5.33 -9.83
N PRO A 78 14.52 5.65 -8.52
CA PRO A 78 15.70 5.39 -7.68
C PRO A 78 16.16 3.94 -7.68
N ALA A 79 17.48 3.74 -7.60
CA ALA A 79 18.11 2.43 -7.61
C ALA A 79 17.85 1.64 -6.32
N GLY A 80 18.05 0.32 -6.42
CA GLY A 80 17.98 -0.59 -5.29
C GLY A 80 16.58 -1.05 -4.93
N GLU A 81 15.54 -0.60 -5.62
CA GLU A 81 14.16 -1.09 -5.48
C GLU A 81 13.57 -1.39 -6.85
N LYS A 82 12.53 -2.23 -6.86
CA LYS A 82 11.58 -2.23 -7.96
C LYS A 82 10.52 -1.16 -7.74
N TRP A 83 9.88 -0.75 -8.82
CA TRP A 83 8.81 0.24 -8.82
C TRP A 83 7.62 -0.27 -9.62
N PHE A 84 6.41 0.00 -9.13
CA PHE A 84 5.17 -0.41 -9.76
C PHE A 84 4.34 0.81 -10.11
N ASP A 85 4.07 1.01 -11.40
CA ASP A 85 3.29 2.14 -11.91
C ASP A 85 1.82 1.99 -11.54
N MET A 86 1.34 2.86 -10.65
CA MET A 86 -0.01 2.82 -10.12
C MET A 86 -1.06 3.26 -11.14
N ASN A 87 -0.64 3.85 -12.26
CA ASN A 87 -1.49 4.35 -13.34
C ASN A 87 -1.56 3.37 -14.52
N ASP A 88 -0.62 2.42 -14.63
CA ASP A 88 -0.58 1.40 -15.69
C ASP A 88 -0.51 -0.03 -15.12
N ASN A 89 -1.61 -0.50 -14.53
CA ASN A 89 -1.78 -1.89 -14.08
C ASN A 89 -0.61 -2.42 -13.22
N MET A 90 -0.04 -1.57 -12.36
CA MET A 90 1.13 -1.88 -11.53
C MET A 90 2.36 -2.29 -12.35
N LYS A 91 2.52 -1.83 -13.60
CA LYS A 91 3.63 -2.22 -14.46
C LYS A 91 4.96 -2.07 -13.73
N GLU A 92 5.75 -3.14 -13.78
CA GLU A 92 7.01 -3.26 -13.04
C GLU A 92 8.15 -2.60 -13.80
N TYR A 93 8.98 -1.87 -13.06
CA TYR A 93 10.22 -1.28 -13.51
C TYR A 93 11.31 -1.59 -12.49
N GLU A 94 12.49 -1.96 -12.98
CA GLU A 94 13.70 -1.96 -12.15
C GLU A 94 14.08 -0.53 -11.76
N GLY A 95 14.64 -0.33 -10.57
CA GLY A 95 15.20 0.97 -10.17
C GLY A 95 16.51 1.30 -10.88
N GLY A 96 17.00 2.53 -10.72
CA GLY A 96 18.28 2.98 -11.26
C GLY A 96 18.20 3.36 -12.74
N GLN A 97 16.99 3.56 -13.26
CA GLN A 97 16.76 3.91 -14.66
C GLN A 97 15.86 5.14 -14.78
N THR A 98 15.99 5.83 -15.90
CA THR A 98 15.08 6.89 -16.30
C THR A 98 14.12 6.33 -17.34
N ILE A 99 12.83 6.47 -17.08
CA ILE A 99 11.75 6.05 -17.98
C ILE A 99 11.04 7.26 -18.59
N GLU A 100 10.37 7.03 -19.71
CA GLU A 100 9.44 7.99 -20.30
C GLU A 100 8.03 7.36 -20.32
N ILE A 101 7.06 8.09 -19.77
CA ILE A 101 5.66 7.65 -19.71
C ILE A 101 4.75 8.64 -20.45
N PRO A 102 3.64 8.17 -21.04
CA PRO A 102 2.62 9.08 -21.57
C PRO A 102 1.91 9.79 -20.42
N VAL A 103 1.58 11.07 -20.62
CA VAL A 103 0.78 11.86 -19.67
C VAL A 103 -0.23 12.74 -20.39
N ASP A 104 -1.29 13.08 -19.69
CA ASP A 104 -2.31 14.03 -20.08
C ASP A 104 -2.65 14.99 -18.93
N LEU A 105 -3.66 15.83 -19.11
CA LEU A 105 -4.07 16.83 -18.12
C LEU A 105 -4.61 16.23 -16.80
N SER A 106 -5.04 14.97 -16.82
CA SER A 106 -5.55 14.24 -15.65
C SER A 106 -4.48 13.42 -14.95
N SER A 107 -3.32 13.23 -15.58
CA SER A 107 -2.29 12.31 -15.11
C SER A 107 -1.63 12.81 -13.82
N ILE A 108 -1.63 11.94 -12.80
CA ILE A 108 -0.80 12.08 -11.60
C ILE A 108 0.07 10.82 -11.54
N PRO A 109 1.24 10.82 -12.19
CA PRO A 109 2.12 9.66 -12.19
C PRO A 109 2.58 9.31 -10.77
N MET A 110 2.21 8.10 -10.34
CA MET A 110 2.53 7.56 -9.02
C MET A 110 3.13 6.17 -9.17
N PHE A 111 4.23 5.93 -8.47
CA PHE A 111 4.92 4.65 -8.48
C PHE A 111 5.03 4.11 -7.07
N LEU A 112 4.48 2.92 -6.83
CA LEU A 112 4.62 2.20 -5.57
C LEU A 112 6.04 1.61 -5.49
N ARG A 113 6.75 1.89 -4.40
CA ARG A 113 8.04 1.26 -4.11
C ARG A 113 7.87 -0.24 -3.87
N GLY A 114 8.84 -1.05 -4.29
CA GLY A 114 8.80 -2.52 -4.16
C GLY A 114 8.67 -3.04 -2.72
N SER A 115 9.04 -2.22 -1.74
CA SER A 115 8.97 -2.49 -0.30
C SER A 115 8.01 -1.51 0.40
N ALA A 116 6.86 -1.23 -0.20
CA ALA A 116 5.91 -0.24 0.27
C ALA A 116 4.73 -0.88 1.02
N ILE A 117 4.23 -0.14 2.01
CA ILE A 117 2.88 -0.30 2.56
C ILE A 117 2.21 1.06 2.38
N PHE A 118 1.17 1.12 1.54
CA PHE A 118 0.44 2.34 1.24
C PHE A 118 -1.03 2.16 1.60
N ILE A 119 -1.55 3.03 2.46
CA ILE A 119 -2.85 2.85 3.11
C ILE A 119 -3.82 3.93 2.64
N THR A 120 -4.98 3.51 2.20
CA THR A 120 -6.09 4.39 1.82
C THR A 120 -7.40 3.89 2.43
N THR A 121 -8.46 4.65 2.24
CA THR A 121 -9.82 4.28 2.59
C THR A 121 -10.81 4.98 1.66
N GLU A 122 -11.94 4.35 1.36
CA GLU A 122 -13.05 5.03 0.68
C GLU A 122 -14.05 5.66 1.67
N ASP A 123 -13.86 5.54 2.98
CA ASP A 123 -14.85 6.00 3.95
C ASP A 123 -14.83 7.52 4.17
N ILE A 124 -13.66 8.15 4.02
CA ILE A 124 -13.45 9.54 4.41
C ILE A 124 -13.68 10.47 3.23
N HIS A 125 -14.72 11.29 3.32
CA HIS A 125 -15.05 12.39 2.40
C HIS A 125 -15.04 13.75 3.12
N ASN A 126 -15.15 13.72 4.44
CA ASN A 126 -15.00 14.84 5.36
C ASN A 126 -14.14 14.40 6.56
N ALA A 127 -12.92 14.92 6.63
CA ALA A 127 -11.92 14.52 7.63
C ALA A 127 -12.33 14.80 9.09
N ALA A 128 -13.31 15.67 9.34
CA ALA A 128 -13.73 16.05 10.69
C ALA A 128 -14.90 15.21 11.22
N ASN A 129 -15.67 14.55 10.35
CA ASN A 129 -16.94 13.93 10.72
C ASN A 129 -17.04 12.45 10.33
N ASP A 130 -16.34 12.03 9.29
CA ASP A 130 -16.43 10.66 8.82
C ASP A 130 -15.56 9.74 9.65
N VAL A 131 -16.03 8.51 9.86
CA VAL A 131 -15.33 7.49 10.62
C VAL A 131 -14.81 6.42 9.68
N MET A 132 -13.52 6.12 9.79
CA MET A 132 -12.88 5.08 9.02
C MET A 132 -13.26 3.69 9.58
N HIS A 133 -13.87 2.87 8.75
CA HIS A 133 -14.29 1.49 9.06
C HIS A 133 -13.59 0.45 8.16
N ASN A 134 -13.07 0.88 7.01
CA ASN A 134 -12.44 0.07 6.00
C ASN A 134 -11.03 0.61 5.73
N LEU A 135 -10.05 -0.28 5.64
CA LEU A 135 -8.71 0.05 5.20
C LEU A 135 -8.39 -0.68 3.90
N ASP A 136 -7.91 0.07 2.92
CA ASP A 136 -7.36 -0.43 1.68
C ASP A 136 -5.83 -0.33 1.75
N ILE A 137 -5.14 -1.46 1.64
CA ILE A 137 -3.70 -1.54 1.85
C ILE A 137 -3.05 -2.08 0.57
N LEU A 138 -2.34 -1.21 -0.14
CA LEU A 138 -1.53 -1.55 -1.30
C LEU A 138 -0.10 -1.89 -0.83
N ILE A 139 0.36 -3.09 -1.14
CA ILE A 139 1.62 -3.63 -0.62
C ILE A 139 2.56 -4.00 -1.78
N GLY A 140 3.71 -3.36 -1.82
CA GLY A 140 4.90 -3.84 -2.50
C GLY A 140 5.65 -4.78 -1.56
N ALA A 141 5.73 -6.07 -1.91
CA ALA A 141 6.27 -7.12 -1.04
C ALA A 141 7.54 -7.77 -1.62
N GLU A 142 8.36 -7.01 -2.35
CA GLU A 142 9.65 -7.48 -2.89
C GLU A 142 10.71 -7.58 -1.80
N LYS A 143 10.56 -6.82 -0.71
CA LYS A 143 11.41 -6.89 0.48
C LYS A 143 10.59 -6.67 1.75
N ASP A 144 11.21 -7.00 2.87
CA ASP A 144 10.66 -6.70 4.18
C ASP A 144 10.42 -5.19 4.34
N SER A 145 9.28 -4.84 4.93
CA SER A 145 8.89 -3.45 5.14
C SER A 145 8.05 -3.30 6.41
N SER A 146 7.96 -2.07 6.91
CA SER A 146 7.13 -1.73 8.06
C SER A 146 6.53 -0.34 7.89
N PHE A 147 5.32 -0.16 8.37
CA PHE A 147 4.62 1.12 8.41
C PHE A 147 3.81 1.22 9.70
N ILE A 148 3.70 2.43 10.24
CA ILE A 148 2.86 2.70 11.41
C ILE A 148 1.60 3.41 10.92
N LEU A 149 0.45 2.76 11.05
CA LEU A 149 -0.85 3.42 10.96
C LEU A 149 -1.15 4.07 12.31
N TYR A 150 -1.37 5.38 12.31
CA TYR A 150 -1.65 6.16 13.52
C TYR A 150 -3.02 6.83 13.43
N ASP A 151 -3.74 6.84 14.55
CA ASP A 151 -5.06 7.47 14.69
C ASP A 151 -5.27 8.00 16.12
N ASP A 152 -6.01 9.09 16.25
CA ASP A 152 -6.44 9.72 17.51
C ASP A 152 -7.67 10.61 17.23
N ASP A 153 -8.03 11.52 18.15
CA ASP A 153 -9.22 12.37 17.98
C ASP A 153 -9.04 13.51 16.96
N GLY A 154 -7.82 13.72 16.44
CA GLY A 154 -7.50 14.76 15.45
C GLY A 154 -7.66 16.20 15.93
N CYS A 155 -8.02 16.43 17.20
CA CYS A 155 -8.50 17.73 17.70
C CYS A 155 -7.81 18.18 18.99
N THR A 156 -7.48 17.26 19.89
CA THR A 156 -6.91 17.56 21.20
C THR A 156 -5.49 17.00 21.35
N ASN A 157 -4.88 17.24 22.51
CA ASN A 157 -3.59 16.65 22.87
C ASN A 157 -3.74 15.37 23.73
N ASP A 158 -4.90 14.72 23.73
CA ASP A 158 -5.13 13.52 24.56
C ASP A 158 -4.22 12.34 24.18
N PHE A 159 -3.62 12.36 22.99
CA PHE A 159 -2.56 11.44 22.59
C PHE A 159 -1.34 11.50 23.53
N GLU A 160 -1.05 12.65 24.17
CA GLU A 160 0.02 12.78 25.17
C GLU A 160 -0.29 11.96 26.44
N ASN A 161 -1.58 11.71 26.71
CA ASN A 161 -2.07 10.89 27.81
C ASN A 161 -2.27 9.41 27.41
N GLY A 162 -1.83 9.00 26.22
CA GLY A 162 -1.96 7.63 25.74
C GLY A 162 -3.27 7.31 25.01
N ILE A 163 -4.09 8.32 24.73
CA ILE A 163 -5.33 8.17 23.95
C ILE A 163 -5.00 8.31 22.46
N PHE A 164 -4.42 7.24 21.92
CA PHE A 164 -4.15 7.08 20.49
C PHE A 164 -4.35 5.60 20.10
N SER A 165 -4.37 5.32 18.81
CA SER A 165 -4.32 3.97 18.24
C SER A 165 -3.14 3.93 17.28
N LYS A 166 -2.16 3.09 17.59
CA LYS A 166 -0.97 2.91 16.76
C LYS A 166 -0.90 1.45 16.35
N THR A 167 -1.03 1.18 15.05
CA THR A 167 -0.92 -0.16 14.48
C THR A 167 0.36 -0.25 13.68
N THR A 168 1.34 -1.00 14.19
CA THR A 168 2.51 -1.39 13.42
C THR A 168 2.11 -2.49 12.44
N ILE A 169 2.35 -2.25 11.16
CA ILE A 169 2.13 -3.19 10.07
C ILE A 169 3.49 -3.59 9.54
N GLU A 170 3.82 -4.87 9.62
CA GLU A 170 5.09 -5.42 9.14
C GLU A 170 4.83 -6.42 8.03
N VAL A 171 5.58 -6.33 6.94
CA VAL A 171 5.53 -7.28 5.84
C VAL A 171 6.85 -8.04 5.82
N LYS A 172 6.77 -9.36 5.97
CA LYS A 172 7.86 -10.27 5.62
C LYS A 172 7.64 -10.77 4.20
N SER A 173 8.63 -10.52 3.35
CA SER A 173 8.64 -10.88 1.94
C SER A 173 9.06 -12.34 1.72
N GLY A 174 8.92 -12.83 0.49
CA GLY A 174 9.29 -14.19 0.09
C GLY A 174 8.14 -14.98 -0.53
N ASP A 175 8.31 -16.29 -0.64
CA ASP A 175 7.27 -17.18 -1.17
C ASP A 175 6.02 -17.18 -0.26
N LYS A 176 6.17 -16.94 1.05
CA LYS A 176 5.06 -16.54 1.93
C LYS A 176 5.21 -15.08 2.28
N LYS A 177 4.25 -14.26 1.86
CA LYS A 177 4.15 -12.87 2.29
C LYS A 177 3.35 -12.83 3.58
N VAL A 178 3.99 -12.52 4.71
CA VAL A 178 3.33 -12.42 6.02
C VAL A 178 3.12 -10.95 6.35
N ILE A 179 1.87 -10.54 6.51
CA ILE A 179 1.47 -9.18 6.87
C ILE A 179 0.98 -9.21 8.32
N SER A 180 1.82 -8.76 9.24
CA SER A 180 1.57 -8.77 10.67
C SER A 180 1.06 -7.41 11.14
N PHE A 181 -0.01 -7.43 11.92
CA PHE A 181 -0.61 -6.24 12.54
C PHE A 181 -0.41 -6.31 14.04
N SER A 182 0.08 -5.22 14.64
CA SER A 182 0.24 -5.07 16.09
C SER A 182 -0.23 -3.70 16.54
N ARG A 183 -1.41 -3.65 17.17
CA ARG A 183 -2.02 -2.43 17.68
C ARG A 183 -1.65 -2.18 19.16
N GLU A 184 -1.43 -0.92 19.49
CA GLU A 184 -1.26 -0.41 20.85
C GLU A 184 -2.01 0.92 21.03
N GLY A 185 -2.31 1.27 22.28
CA GLY A 185 -3.02 2.49 22.65
C GLY A 185 -4.52 2.29 22.94
N ASN A 186 -5.11 3.29 23.59
CA ASN A 186 -6.47 3.19 24.16
C ASN A 186 -7.54 3.94 23.36
N TYR A 187 -7.19 4.54 22.23
CA TYR A 187 -8.19 5.16 21.35
C TYR A 187 -9.04 4.10 20.65
N GLN A 188 -10.33 4.38 20.50
CA GLN A 188 -11.31 3.39 20.06
C GLN A 188 -10.99 2.84 18.65
N ASP A 189 -10.96 1.51 18.51
CA ASP A 189 -10.75 0.85 17.21
C ASP A 189 -12.06 0.82 16.38
N THR A 190 -12.09 1.62 15.33
CA THR A 190 -13.23 1.76 14.42
C THR A 190 -13.15 0.85 13.20
N ILE A 191 -11.97 0.29 12.90
CA ILE A 191 -11.74 -0.52 11.70
C ILE A 191 -12.44 -1.87 11.83
N LYS A 192 -13.25 -2.20 10.83
CA LYS A 192 -14.03 -3.44 10.74
C LYS A 192 -13.60 -4.32 9.57
N LYS A 193 -13.09 -3.76 8.48
CA LYS A 193 -12.68 -4.51 7.29
C LYS A 193 -11.31 -4.11 6.79
N LEU A 194 -10.63 -5.08 6.20
CA LEU A 194 -9.34 -4.92 5.55
C LEU A 194 -9.45 -5.41 4.11
N ASN A 195 -8.99 -4.59 3.17
CA ASN A 195 -8.78 -4.95 1.78
C ASN A 195 -7.28 -4.83 1.49
N LEU A 196 -6.63 -5.89 1.05
CA LEU A 196 -5.22 -5.87 0.68
C LEU A 196 -5.09 -6.08 -0.82
N LYS A 197 -4.25 -5.27 -1.45
CA LYS A 197 -3.76 -5.47 -2.82
C LYS A 197 -2.26 -5.73 -2.73
N VAL A 198 -1.87 -6.99 -2.83
CA VAL A 198 -0.48 -7.41 -2.69
C VAL A 198 0.12 -7.64 -4.07
N VAL A 199 1.16 -6.89 -4.43
CA VAL A 199 1.84 -7.08 -5.72
C VAL A 199 2.54 -8.44 -5.74
N SER A 200 2.33 -9.20 -6.82
CA SER A 200 2.91 -10.52 -7.00
C SER A 200 3.08 -10.83 -8.49
N LYS A 201 4.12 -10.25 -9.12
CA LYS A 201 4.29 -10.23 -10.57
C LYS A 201 4.57 -11.59 -11.21
N GLU A 202 5.25 -12.46 -10.48
CA GLU A 202 5.71 -13.75 -10.99
C GLU A 202 4.71 -14.88 -10.72
N LYS A 203 3.98 -14.82 -9.59
CA LYS A 203 3.15 -15.92 -9.09
C LYS A 203 1.86 -15.41 -8.45
N GLY A 204 0.75 -16.09 -8.70
CA GLY A 204 -0.45 -15.94 -7.89
C GLY A 204 -0.29 -16.54 -6.49
N ALA A 205 -1.25 -16.28 -5.61
CA ALA A 205 -1.32 -17.01 -4.35
C ALA A 205 -1.85 -18.44 -4.57
N TYR A 206 -1.39 -19.36 -3.74
CA TYR A 206 -1.90 -20.72 -3.61
C TYR A 206 -2.96 -20.81 -2.51
N TRP A 207 -2.73 -20.12 -1.38
CA TRP A 207 -3.74 -19.91 -0.34
C TRP A 207 -3.49 -18.59 0.36
N VAL A 208 -4.54 -18.10 1.02
CA VAL A 208 -4.48 -16.96 1.93
C VAL A 208 -5.08 -17.37 3.27
N THR A 209 -4.45 -16.95 4.36
CA THR A 209 -5.02 -17.08 5.71
C THR A 209 -5.23 -15.72 6.34
N VAL A 210 -6.27 -15.62 7.16
CA VAL A 210 -6.50 -14.52 8.08
C VAL A 210 -6.47 -15.12 9.46
N ASP A 211 -5.48 -14.74 10.26
CA ASP A 211 -5.32 -15.22 11.62
C ASP A 211 -5.23 -16.76 11.74
N GLY A 212 -4.52 -17.37 10.81
CA GLY A 212 -4.34 -18.83 10.73
C GLY A 212 -5.46 -19.57 10.00
N GLU A 213 -6.62 -18.96 9.80
CA GLU A 213 -7.76 -19.57 9.11
C GLU A 213 -7.71 -19.31 7.60
N LYS A 214 -7.81 -20.38 6.79
CA LYS A 214 -7.85 -20.24 5.33
C LYS A 214 -9.15 -19.58 4.88
N ILE A 215 -9.04 -18.58 4.02
CA ILE A 215 -10.19 -17.89 3.40
C ILE A 215 -10.41 -18.36 1.96
N PRO A 216 -11.66 -18.32 1.46
CA PRO A 216 -12.00 -18.88 0.15
C PRO A 216 -11.29 -18.14 -1.00
N GLN A 217 -10.87 -18.92 -2.00
CA GLN A 217 -10.39 -18.41 -3.28
C GLN A 217 -11.57 -18.23 -4.24
N PHE A 218 -11.53 -17.16 -5.01
CA PHE A 218 -12.44 -16.90 -6.12
C PHE A 218 -11.68 -16.85 -7.45
N LEU A 219 -12.32 -17.28 -8.53
CA LEU A 219 -11.72 -17.30 -9.88
C LEU A 219 -12.01 -16.01 -10.67
N THR A 220 -13.07 -15.30 -10.30
CA THR A 220 -13.51 -14.06 -10.97
C THR A 220 -13.63 -12.93 -9.96
N LYS A 221 -13.47 -11.70 -10.46
CA LYS A 221 -13.58 -10.50 -9.65
C LYS A 221 -15.01 -10.33 -9.13
N GLU A 222 -16.01 -10.61 -9.95
CA GLU A 222 -17.43 -10.43 -9.63
C GLU A 222 -17.84 -11.30 -8.43
N ASN A 223 -17.53 -12.59 -8.47
CA ASN A 223 -17.84 -13.52 -7.36
C ASN A 223 -17.07 -13.13 -6.09
N TRP A 224 -15.83 -12.65 -6.24
CA TRP A 224 -15.08 -12.13 -5.12
C TRP A 224 -15.77 -10.90 -4.54
N GLU A 225 -16.16 -9.90 -5.34
CA GLU A 225 -16.83 -8.66 -4.90
C GLU A 225 -18.15 -8.93 -4.15
N GLU A 226 -18.92 -9.93 -4.56
CA GLU A 226 -20.17 -10.33 -3.88
C GLU A 226 -19.95 -11.04 -2.54
N SER A 227 -18.76 -11.61 -2.31
CA SER A 227 -18.44 -12.33 -1.07
C SER A 227 -18.20 -11.40 0.12
N ARG A 228 -18.34 -11.91 1.35
CA ARG A 228 -17.96 -11.17 2.57
C ARG A 228 -16.44 -11.15 2.79
N ALA A 229 -15.78 -12.27 2.51
CA ALA A 229 -14.35 -12.44 2.71
C ALA A 229 -13.80 -13.45 1.70
N GLY A 230 -12.53 -13.29 1.33
CA GLY A 230 -11.83 -14.17 0.40
C GLY A 230 -10.77 -13.44 -0.40
N TRP A 231 -10.21 -14.16 -1.36
CA TRP A 231 -9.16 -13.62 -2.22
C TRP A 231 -9.33 -14.08 -3.66
N TYR A 232 -8.79 -13.30 -4.59
CA TYR A 232 -8.61 -13.71 -5.98
C TYR A 232 -7.30 -13.13 -6.53
N TYR A 233 -6.81 -13.69 -7.63
CA TYR A 233 -5.65 -13.16 -8.33
C TYR A 233 -6.10 -12.31 -9.51
N ASN A 234 -5.77 -11.02 -9.48
CA ASN A 234 -6.01 -10.10 -10.58
C ASN A 234 -4.88 -10.25 -11.61
N LEU A 235 -5.21 -10.84 -12.76
CA LEU A 235 -4.25 -11.11 -13.84
C LEU A 235 -3.71 -9.83 -14.52
N SER A 236 -4.54 -8.80 -14.68
CA SER A 236 -4.15 -7.54 -15.34
C SER A 236 -3.07 -6.84 -14.54
N ASP A 237 -3.30 -6.71 -13.22
CA ASP A 237 -2.36 -6.04 -12.32
C ASP A 237 -1.26 -6.97 -11.80
N ARG A 238 -1.42 -8.30 -11.98
CA ARG A 238 -0.64 -9.34 -11.31
C ARG A 238 -0.52 -9.10 -9.81
N THR A 239 -1.68 -9.03 -9.17
CA THR A 239 -1.82 -8.76 -7.73
C THR A 239 -2.75 -9.77 -7.08
N VAL A 240 -2.49 -10.10 -5.82
CA VAL A 240 -3.41 -10.87 -4.99
C VAL A 240 -4.30 -9.88 -4.26
N MET A 241 -5.60 -9.95 -4.54
CA MET A 241 -6.63 -9.13 -3.91
C MET A 241 -7.21 -9.94 -2.76
N VAL A 242 -7.22 -9.39 -1.55
CA VAL A 242 -7.75 -10.01 -0.34
C VAL A 242 -8.76 -9.06 0.28
N LYS A 243 -9.89 -9.58 0.76
CA LYS A 243 -10.77 -8.85 1.66
C LYS A 243 -11.22 -9.73 2.82
N CYS A 244 -11.33 -9.16 4.01
CA CYS A 244 -11.83 -9.84 5.18
C CYS A 244 -12.35 -8.85 6.23
N ASP A 245 -13.09 -9.37 7.20
CA ASP A 245 -13.29 -8.63 8.44
C ASP A 245 -11.97 -8.58 9.21
N LYS A 246 -11.72 -7.47 9.92
CA LYS A 246 -10.57 -7.34 10.81
C LYS A 246 -10.77 -8.26 12.02
N PRO A 247 -9.81 -9.13 12.37
CA PRO A 247 -9.87 -9.90 13.60
C PRO A 247 -10.05 -9.00 14.83
N ASN A 248 -10.92 -9.40 15.77
CA ASN A 248 -11.19 -8.64 16.99
C ASN A 248 -10.09 -8.84 18.05
N LYS A 249 -8.87 -8.41 17.71
CA LYS A 249 -7.70 -8.43 18.58
C LYS A 249 -6.62 -7.48 18.09
N ASP A 250 -5.68 -7.17 18.97
CA ASP A 250 -4.59 -6.25 18.69
C ASP A 250 -3.47 -6.86 17.84
N LYS A 251 -3.32 -8.19 17.84
CA LYS A 251 -2.28 -8.89 17.09
C LYS A 251 -2.86 -10.01 16.23
N PHE A 252 -2.59 -9.96 14.94
CA PHE A 252 -2.98 -10.99 13.97
C PHE A 252 -2.12 -10.89 12.71
N ASP A 253 -2.09 -11.97 11.95
CA ASP A 253 -1.39 -12.03 10.66
C ASP A 253 -2.37 -12.28 9.52
N ILE A 254 -2.08 -11.71 8.36
CA ILE A 254 -2.63 -12.15 7.08
C ILE A 254 -1.46 -12.73 6.28
N VAL A 255 -1.58 -13.97 5.83
CA VAL A 255 -0.51 -14.63 5.07
C VAL A 255 -0.99 -14.92 3.66
N VAL A 256 -0.25 -14.44 2.68
CA VAL A 256 -0.43 -14.72 1.26
C VAL A 256 0.70 -15.64 0.81
N SER A 257 0.40 -16.94 0.65
CA SER A 257 1.40 -17.90 0.16
C SER A 257 1.38 -17.97 -1.36
N CYS A 258 2.53 -17.76 -1.98
CA CYS A 258 2.85 -17.92 -3.40
C CYS A 258 3.83 -19.10 -3.62
N GLU A 259 3.93 -20.01 -2.66
CA GLU A 259 4.79 -21.20 -2.75
C GLU A 259 4.37 -22.10 -3.92
N LYS A 260 5.33 -22.90 -4.40
CA LYS A 260 5.03 -23.96 -5.36
C LYS A 260 4.31 -25.09 -4.63
N PHE A 261 3.19 -25.54 -5.20
CA PHE A 261 2.55 -26.78 -4.80
C PHE A 261 3.32 -27.95 -5.44
N ASP A 262 3.90 -28.83 -4.61
CA ASP A 262 4.61 -30.01 -5.10
C ASP A 262 3.64 -31.20 -5.21
N LEU A 263 3.42 -31.70 -6.43
CA LEU A 263 2.42 -32.73 -6.74
C LEU A 263 2.87 -34.15 -6.33
N ILE A 264 4.11 -34.32 -5.90
CA ILE A 264 4.74 -35.64 -5.66
C ILE A 264 4.22 -36.31 -4.38
N GLY A 265 3.57 -35.57 -3.47
CA GLY A 265 3.08 -36.08 -2.19
C GLY A 265 1.67 -36.70 -2.18
N MET A 266 0.97 -36.79 -3.32
CA MET A 266 -0.41 -37.30 -3.37
C MET A 266 -0.54 -38.81 -3.67
N VAL A 267 0.57 -39.55 -3.79
CA VAL A 267 0.54 -41.01 -4.04
C VAL A 267 1.02 -41.76 -2.81
N ALA A 268 0.22 -41.73 -1.75
CA ALA A 268 0.24 -42.72 -0.67
C ALA A 268 -0.99 -42.47 0.21
N ASP A 269 -2.04 -43.24 0.00
CA ASP A 269 -2.93 -43.81 1.02
C ASP A 269 -4.16 -44.41 0.33
N GLU A 270 -3.93 -45.43 -0.50
CA GLU A 270 -4.92 -46.45 -0.84
C GLU A 270 -4.25 -47.82 -0.65
N GLU A 271 -4.25 -48.32 0.59
CA GLU A 271 -4.28 -49.77 0.91
C GLU A 271 -5.27 -50.02 2.04
#